data_AF-A0A0A1WCL2-F1
#
_entry.id   AF-A0A0A1WCL2-F1
#
_cell.length_a   1.000
_cell.length_b   1.000
_cell.length_c   1.000
_cell.angle_alpha   90.00
_cell.angle_beta   90.00
_cell.angle_gamma   90.00
#
_symmetry.space_group_name_H-M   'P 1'
#
loop_
_entity.id
_entity.type
_entity.pdbx_description
1 polymer ?
#
loop_
_entity_poly.entity_id
_entity_poly.type
_entity_poly.pdbx_seq_one_letter_code
_entity_poly.pdbx_strand_id
1 'polypeptide(L)'
;MDDAPDTTLAPLDELIELLPKIDKAKERARLGTALQKATASAERLDGCPALLEGLATLVEAADADFEAVRSEIGASLGEIVKMSRILAGEPTIDQLDAINQIGLTRLPFEMEKIERGIEGVWRKAAQDALGGQAALGEVLTNIPGVEALGSDLLKLAARAKKLEDPSRPPADRVKERDSLVVEASALNDRLLAVGVAPPIAAFLVAVAARPVRLSDLTDEILGWIRDHDALALFTVSAHGAT
;
A
#
# COMPACT_ATOMS: atom_id res chain seq x y z
N MET A 1 -73.48 -55.16 -10.32
CA MET A 1 -72.61 -54.16 -9.66
C MET A 1 -71.31 -54.24 -10.42
N ASP A 2 -71.19 -53.38 -11.45
CA ASP A 2 -69.97 -53.21 -12.23
C ASP A 2 -69.17 -52.11 -11.53
N ASP A 3 -68.14 -52.50 -10.79
CA ASP A 3 -67.14 -51.56 -10.28
C ASP A 3 -66.21 -51.21 -11.45
N ALA A 4 -66.44 -50.04 -12.05
CA ALA A 4 -65.49 -49.45 -12.97
C ALA A 4 -64.23 -49.03 -12.17
N PRO A 5 -63.03 -49.49 -12.53
CA PRO A 5 -61.81 -49.08 -11.85
C PRO A 5 -61.59 -47.59 -12.09
N ASP A 6 -61.45 -46.87 -10.98
CA ASP A 6 -61.37 -45.43 -10.88
C ASP A 6 -60.11 -44.90 -11.58
N THR A 7 -60.25 -44.49 -12.85
CA THR A 7 -59.20 -43.87 -13.67
C THR A 7 -58.78 -42.46 -13.20
N THR A 8 -59.35 -41.96 -12.09
CA THR A 8 -59.05 -40.62 -11.56
C THR A 8 -57.72 -40.53 -10.80
N LEU A 9 -57.07 -41.65 -10.49
CA LEU A 9 -55.78 -41.69 -9.77
C LEU A 9 -54.53 -41.61 -10.68
N ALA A 10 -54.63 -41.99 -11.96
CA ALA A 10 -53.50 -41.97 -12.89
C ALA A 10 -52.80 -40.59 -13.04
N PRO A 11 -53.52 -39.45 -13.09
CA PRO A 11 -52.90 -38.13 -13.12
C PRO A 11 -52.19 -37.77 -11.81
N LEU A 12 -52.65 -38.32 -10.68
CA LEU A 12 -52.08 -38.09 -9.36
C LEU A 12 -50.77 -38.88 -9.19
N ASP A 13 -50.75 -40.13 -9.67
CA ASP A 13 -49.55 -40.98 -9.69
C ASP A 13 -48.46 -40.39 -10.61
N GLU A 14 -48.84 -39.85 -11.77
CA GLU A 14 -47.94 -39.10 -12.65
C GLU A 14 -47.38 -37.84 -11.97
N LEU A 15 -48.20 -37.10 -11.23
CA LEU A 15 -47.75 -35.93 -10.45
C LEU A 15 -46.79 -36.32 -9.33
N ILE A 16 -47.03 -37.45 -8.66
CA ILE A 16 -46.16 -38.00 -7.61
C ILE A 16 -44.81 -38.44 -8.22
N GLU A 17 -44.78 -39.03 -9.42
CA GLU A 17 -43.53 -39.36 -10.12
C GLU A 17 -42.78 -38.13 -10.66
N LEU A 18 -43.49 -37.07 -11.01
CA LEU A 18 -42.91 -35.83 -11.55
C LEU A 18 -42.35 -34.91 -10.46
N LEU A 19 -42.88 -34.97 -9.22
CA LEU A 19 -42.43 -34.16 -8.08
C LEU A 19 -40.90 -34.23 -7.85
N PRO A 20 -40.27 -35.42 -7.75
CA PRO A 20 -38.82 -35.52 -7.60
C PRO A 20 -38.03 -35.01 -8.82
N LYS A 21 -38.62 -35.07 -10.02
CA LYS A 21 -38.00 -34.58 -11.26
C LYS A 21 -38.04 -33.05 -11.33
N ILE A 22 -39.11 -32.43 -10.82
CA ILE A 22 -39.24 -30.97 -10.69
C ILE A 22 -38.22 -30.44 -9.69
N ASP A 23 -38.05 -31.10 -8.54
CA ASP A 23 -37.07 -30.67 -7.53
C ASP A 23 -35.63 -30.79 -8.05
N LYS A 24 -35.29 -31.90 -8.72
CA LYS A 24 -34.00 -32.04 -9.43
C LYS A 24 -33.80 -30.99 -10.52
N ALA A 25 -34.86 -30.61 -11.24
CA ALA A 25 -34.78 -29.56 -12.26
C ALA A 25 -34.55 -28.17 -11.63
N LYS A 26 -35.18 -27.87 -10.51
CA LYS A 26 -34.96 -26.64 -9.73
C LYS A 26 -33.55 -26.56 -9.17
N GLU A 27 -33.02 -27.66 -8.63
CA GLU A 27 -31.64 -27.75 -8.15
C GLU A 27 -30.63 -27.51 -9.27
N ARG A 28 -30.83 -28.12 -10.45
CA ARG A 28 -29.99 -27.86 -11.63
C ARG A 28 -30.05 -26.42 -12.10
N ALA A 29 -31.23 -25.80 -12.11
CA ALA A 29 -31.39 -24.39 -12.48
C ALA A 29 -30.69 -23.46 -11.47
N ARG A 30 -30.78 -23.76 -10.17
CA ARG A 30 -30.06 -23.03 -9.11
C ARG A 30 -28.56 -23.16 -9.29
N LEU A 31 -28.04 -24.37 -9.46
CA LEU A 31 -26.61 -24.62 -9.68
C LEU A 31 -26.10 -23.88 -10.93
N GLY A 32 -26.83 -23.93 -12.04
CA GLY A 32 -26.50 -23.18 -13.26
C GLY A 32 -26.44 -21.66 -13.02
N THR A 33 -27.39 -21.11 -12.27
CA THR A 33 -27.40 -19.69 -11.91
C THR A 33 -26.23 -19.32 -10.99
N ALA A 34 -25.93 -20.16 -9.99
CA ALA A 34 -24.83 -19.96 -9.05
C ALA A 34 -23.47 -20.02 -9.77
N LEU A 35 -23.31 -20.97 -10.70
CA LEU A 35 -22.12 -21.08 -11.55
C LEU A 35 -21.95 -19.86 -12.45
N GLN A 36 -23.02 -19.42 -13.13
CA GLN A 36 -22.94 -18.25 -14.02
C GLN A 36 -22.55 -16.97 -13.27
N LYS A 37 -23.05 -16.80 -12.03
CA LYS A 37 -22.62 -15.71 -11.13
C LYS A 37 -21.17 -15.83 -10.70
N ALA A 38 -20.72 -17.05 -10.39
CA ALA A 38 -19.33 -17.31 -10.03
C ALA A 38 -18.39 -17.01 -11.20
N THR A 39 -18.73 -17.44 -12.43
CA THR A 39 -17.95 -17.15 -13.65
C THR A 39 -17.84 -15.65 -13.92
N ALA A 40 -18.97 -14.92 -13.94
CA ALA A 40 -18.96 -13.47 -14.16
C ALA A 40 -18.18 -12.70 -13.08
N SER A 41 -18.08 -13.27 -11.89
CA SER A 41 -17.29 -12.68 -10.80
C SER A 41 -15.81 -13.02 -10.94
N ALA A 42 -15.45 -14.25 -11.34
CA ALA A 42 -14.06 -14.62 -11.63
C ALA A 42 -13.45 -13.72 -12.72
N GLU A 43 -14.21 -13.42 -13.77
CA GLU A 43 -13.80 -12.48 -14.83
C GLU A 43 -13.52 -11.06 -14.30
N ARG A 44 -14.27 -10.60 -13.30
CA ARG A 44 -14.04 -9.28 -12.65
C ARG A 44 -12.80 -9.27 -11.76
N LEU A 45 -12.30 -10.42 -11.37
CA LEU A 45 -11.22 -10.61 -10.41
C LEU A 45 -9.93 -11.09 -11.09
N ASP A 46 -9.93 -11.20 -12.42
CA ASP A 46 -8.81 -11.71 -13.22
C ASP A 46 -7.51 -10.90 -13.01
N GLY A 47 -7.64 -9.62 -12.65
CA GLY A 47 -6.50 -8.75 -12.32
C GLY A 47 -5.97 -8.88 -10.88
N CYS A 48 -6.68 -9.52 -9.96
CA CYS A 48 -6.28 -9.60 -8.55
C CYS A 48 -4.96 -10.36 -8.32
N PRO A 49 -4.65 -11.48 -9.02
CA PRO A 49 -3.36 -12.15 -8.87
C PRO A 49 -2.18 -11.23 -9.20
N ALA A 50 -2.22 -10.55 -10.35
CA ALA A 50 -1.16 -9.63 -10.76
C ALA A 50 -1.02 -8.44 -9.79
N LEU A 51 -2.15 -7.94 -9.25
CA LEU A 51 -2.12 -6.92 -8.20
C LEU A 51 -1.41 -7.43 -6.93
N LEU A 52 -1.76 -8.63 -6.45
CA LEU A 52 -1.14 -9.22 -5.25
C LEU A 52 0.36 -9.47 -5.44
N GLU A 53 0.79 -9.92 -6.61
CA GLU A 53 2.22 -10.07 -6.95
C GLU A 53 2.95 -8.72 -6.94
N GLY A 54 2.34 -7.68 -7.51
CA GLY A 54 2.87 -6.33 -7.47
C GLY A 54 2.98 -5.78 -6.04
N LEU A 55 1.97 -6.01 -5.21
CA LEU A 55 1.98 -5.60 -3.80
C LEU A 55 3.02 -6.38 -2.98
N ALA A 56 3.19 -7.67 -3.24
CA ALA A 56 4.25 -8.47 -2.60
C ALA A 56 5.64 -7.90 -2.88
N THR A 57 5.88 -7.44 -4.12
CA THR A 57 7.13 -6.76 -4.52
C THR A 57 7.41 -5.52 -3.65
N LEU A 58 6.38 -4.73 -3.33
CA LEU A 58 6.52 -3.56 -2.46
C LEU A 58 6.84 -3.95 -1.01
N VAL A 59 6.18 -4.99 -0.49
CA VAL A 59 6.40 -5.47 0.88
C VAL A 59 7.81 -6.00 1.06
N GLU A 60 8.29 -6.83 0.14
CA GLU A 60 9.67 -7.36 0.16
C GLU A 60 10.70 -6.23 0.11
N ALA A 61 10.49 -5.24 -0.77
CA ALA A 61 11.41 -4.13 -0.89
C ALA A 61 11.40 -3.22 0.34
N ALA A 62 10.25 -2.98 0.96
CA ALA A 62 10.09 -2.05 2.07
C ALA A 62 10.87 -2.47 3.34
N ASP A 63 11.39 -3.70 3.41
CA ASP A 63 11.99 -4.31 4.61
C ASP A 63 11.17 -4.00 5.87
N ALA A 64 9.84 -3.92 5.67
CA ALA A 64 8.92 -3.46 6.67
C ALA A 64 8.78 -4.51 7.76
N ASP A 65 8.34 -4.09 8.95
CA ASP A 65 7.87 -5.02 9.98
C ASP A 65 6.69 -5.82 9.42
N PHE A 66 7.01 -6.98 8.87
CA PHE A 66 6.09 -7.86 8.19
C PHE A 66 4.94 -8.27 9.13
N GLU A 67 5.19 -8.27 10.44
CA GLU A 67 4.18 -8.60 11.44
C GLU A 67 3.15 -7.48 11.60
N ALA A 68 3.55 -6.22 11.49
CA ALA A 68 2.63 -5.07 11.48
C ALA A 68 1.75 -5.08 10.22
N VAL A 69 2.35 -5.30 9.05
CA VAL A 69 1.62 -5.44 7.76
C VAL A 69 0.63 -6.59 7.86
N ARG A 70 1.10 -7.77 8.29
CA ARG A 70 0.29 -8.98 8.46
C ARG A 70 -0.85 -8.78 9.45
N SER A 71 -0.65 -8.04 10.53
CA SER A 71 -1.74 -7.72 11.48
C SER A 71 -2.83 -6.86 10.85
N GLU A 72 -2.48 -5.98 9.90
CA GLU A 72 -3.41 -5.05 9.26
C GLU A 72 -4.23 -5.72 8.12
N ILE A 73 -3.58 -6.56 7.31
CA ILE A 73 -4.17 -7.18 6.12
C ILE A 73 -4.49 -8.67 6.29
N GLY A 74 -4.06 -9.32 7.37
CA GLY A 74 -4.11 -10.77 7.54
C GLY A 74 -5.52 -11.37 7.58
N ALA A 75 -6.48 -10.66 8.17
CA ALA A 75 -7.88 -11.09 8.16
C ALA A 75 -8.46 -11.08 6.73
N SER A 76 -8.15 -10.04 5.96
CA SER A 76 -8.55 -9.88 4.56
C SER A 76 -7.94 -10.98 3.69
N LEU A 77 -6.63 -11.22 3.78
CA LEU A 77 -5.96 -12.33 3.11
C LEU A 77 -6.53 -13.70 3.51
N GLY A 78 -6.85 -13.89 4.80
CA GLY A 78 -7.45 -15.12 5.31
C GLY A 78 -8.79 -15.45 4.67
N GLU A 79 -9.66 -14.45 4.50
CA GLU A 79 -10.95 -14.63 3.82
C GLU A 79 -10.77 -14.95 2.33
N ILE A 80 -9.83 -14.30 1.64
CA ILE A 80 -9.50 -14.59 0.23
C ILE A 80 -9.03 -16.04 0.06
N VAL A 81 -8.09 -16.48 0.90
CA VAL A 81 -7.56 -17.85 0.86
C VAL A 81 -8.64 -18.88 1.16
N LYS A 82 -9.53 -18.59 2.11
CA LYS A 82 -10.66 -19.46 2.46
C LYS A 82 -11.61 -19.61 1.27
N MET A 83 -11.97 -18.52 0.61
CA MET A 83 -12.81 -18.55 -0.60
C MET A 83 -12.15 -19.32 -1.73
N SER A 84 -10.86 -19.06 -2.00
CA SER A 84 -10.08 -19.77 -3.02
C SER A 84 -10.09 -21.28 -2.79
N ARG A 85 -9.89 -21.73 -1.55
CA ARG A 85 -9.91 -23.17 -1.22
C ARG A 85 -11.25 -23.83 -1.49
N ILE A 86 -12.37 -23.14 -1.23
CA ILE A 86 -13.71 -23.67 -1.50
C ILE A 86 -13.93 -23.76 -3.02
N LEU A 87 -13.52 -22.75 -3.78
CA LEU A 87 -13.68 -22.71 -5.23
C LEU A 87 -12.77 -23.71 -5.96
N ALA A 88 -11.59 -24.04 -5.41
CA ALA A 88 -10.66 -24.99 -6.00
C ALA A 88 -11.05 -26.47 -5.79
N GLY A 89 -12.01 -26.76 -4.90
CA GLY A 89 -12.49 -28.11 -4.62
C GLY A 89 -13.76 -28.48 -5.41
N GLU A 90 -14.62 -29.31 -4.79
CA GLU A 90 -15.98 -29.59 -5.26
C GLU A 90 -16.99 -28.86 -4.35
N PRO A 91 -17.30 -27.58 -4.63
CA PRO A 91 -18.15 -26.80 -3.73
C PRO A 91 -19.61 -27.25 -3.80
N THR A 92 -20.27 -27.28 -2.64
CA THR A 92 -21.73 -27.51 -2.58
C THR A 92 -22.50 -26.28 -3.07
N ILE A 93 -23.78 -26.46 -3.41
CA ILE A 93 -24.67 -25.35 -3.80
C ILE A 93 -24.71 -24.26 -2.72
N ASP A 94 -24.84 -24.66 -1.45
CA ASP A 94 -24.89 -23.72 -0.31
C ASP A 94 -23.56 -22.95 -0.14
N GLN A 95 -22.43 -23.61 -0.41
CA GLN A 95 -21.11 -22.97 -0.38
C GLN A 95 -20.95 -21.95 -1.51
N LEU A 96 -21.40 -22.28 -2.72
CA LEU A 96 -21.42 -21.37 -3.86
C LEU A 96 -22.34 -20.17 -3.60
N ASP A 97 -23.52 -20.39 -3.02
CA ASP A 97 -24.45 -19.31 -2.67
C ASP A 97 -23.88 -18.41 -1.57
N ALA A 98 -23.24 -18.96 -0.55
CA ALA A 98 -22.57 -18.18 0.49
C ALA A 98 -21.42 -17.33 -0.06
N ILE A 99 -20.60 -17.89 -0.96
CA ILE A 99 -19.53 -17.16 -1.64
C ILE A 99 -20.10 -16.06 -2.54
N ASN A 100 -21.16 -16.36 -3.30
CA ASN A 100 -21.82 -15.39 -4.17
C ASN A 100 -22.46 -14.23 -3.39
N GLN A 101 -23.04 -14.48 -2.21
CA GLN A 101 -23.71 -13.46 -1.42
C GLN A 101 -22.74 -12.61 -0.59
N ILE A 102 -21.75 -13.23 0.03
CA ILE A 102 -20.92 -12.58 1.07
C ILE A 102 -19.48 -12.42 0.60
N GLY A 103 -18.89 -13.44 0.00
CA GLY A 103 -17.48 -13.46 -0.38
C GLY A 103 -17.17 -12.53 -1.56
N LEU A 104 -17.87 -12.72 -2.68
CA LEU A 104 -17.59 -12.02 -3.93
C LEU A 104 -18.02 -10.55 -3.90
N THR A 105 -19.00 -10.20 -3.06
CA THR A 105 -19.40 -8.80 -2.82
C THR A 105 -18.41 -8.05 -1.94
N ARG A 106 -17.75 -8.73 -0.99
CA ARG A 106 -16.74 -8.13 -0.11
C ARG A 106 -15.34 -8.13 -0.69
N LEU A 107 -15.03 -9.01 -1.62
CA LEU A 107 -13.69 -9.18 -2.16
C LEU A 107 -13.07 -7.88 -2.71
N PRO A 108 -13.77 -7.02 -3.47
CA PRO A 108 -13.20 -5.73 -3.90
C PRO A 108 -12.78 -4.84 -2.72
N PHE A 109 -13.57 -4.82 -1.65
CA PHE A 109 -13.28 -4.06 -0.44
C PHE A 109 -12.08 -4.62 0.32
N GLU A 110 -11.98 -5.95 0.43
CA GLU A 110 -10.83 -6.60 1.06
C GLU A 110 -9.54 -6.36 0.24
N MET A 111 -9.63 -6.38 -1.09
CA MET A 111 -8.51 -6.05 -1.98
C MET A 111 -8.07 -4.59 -1.83
N GLU A 112 -9.00 -3.64 -1.81
CA GLU A 112 -8.69 -2.21 -1.58
C GLU A 112 -8.03 -1.98 -0.21
N LYS A 113 -8.43 -2.76 0.81
CA LYS A 113 -7.81 -2.69 2.14
C LYS A 113 -6.38 -3.21 2.12
N ILE A 114 -6.12 -4.32 1.43
CA ILE A 114 -4.77 -4.88 1.25
C ILE A 114 -3.88 -3.88 0.52
N GLU A 115 -4.37 -3.31 -0.59
CA GLU A 115 -3.65 -2.32 -1.39
C GLU A 115 -3.28 -1.09 -0.55
N ARG A 116 -4.24 -0.49 0.15
CA ARG A 116 -3.99 0.69 0.99
C ARG A 116 -2.99 0.44 2.12
N GLY A 117 -3.08 -0.72 2.78
CA GLY A 117 -2.15 -1.09 3.85
C GLY A 117 -0.72 -1.20 3.33
N ILE A 118 -0.53 -1.92 2.22
CA ILE A 118 0.79 -2.13 1.62
C ILE A 118 1.36 -0.83 1.05
N GLU A 119 0.55 -0.01 0.37
CA GLU A 119 0.96 1.31 -0.13
C GLU A 119 1.33 2.27 1.01
N GLY A 120 0.64 2.19 2.15
CA GLY A 120 0.98 2.94 3.36
C GLY A 120 2.37 2.60 3.87
N VAL A 121 2.66 1.30 3.95
CA VAL A 121 3.94 0.75 4.40
C VAL A 121 5.06 1.13 3.43
N TRP A 122 4.84 0.98 2.13
CA TRP A 122 5.77 1.39 1.10
C TRP A 122 6.10 2.89 1.18
N ARG A 123 5.08 3.75 1.30
CA ARG A 123 5.26 5.21 1.43
C ARG A 123 6.12 5.54 2.64
N LYS A 124 5.84 4.90 3.78
CA LYS A 124 6.64 5.09 4.99
C LYS A 124 8.09 4.67 4.77
N ALA A 125 8.34 3.49 4.20
CA ALA A 125 9.70 3.02 3.95
C ALA A 125 10.48 3.95 2.99
N ALA A 126 9.83 4.43 1.91
CA ALA A 126 10.44 5.41 1.01
C ALA A 126 10.72 6.75 1.72
N GLN A 127 9.82 7.20 2.59
CA GLN A 127 10.00 8.41 3.39
C GLN A 127 11.09 8.26 4.46
N ASP A 128 11.20 7.12 5.13
CA ASP A 128 12.26 6.88 6.13
C ASP A 128 13.65 6.87 5.45
N ALA A 129 13.73 6.35 4.23
CA ALA A 129 14.97 6.33 3.46
C ALA A 129 15.35 7.69 2.83
N LEU A 130 14.37 8.49 2.39
CA LEU A 130 14.60 9.66 1.52
C LEU A 130 13.93 10.97 1.98
N GLY A 131 13.17 10.96 3.07
CA GLY A 131 12.23 12.03 3.47
C GLY A 131 12.85 13.29 4.08
N GLY A 132 14.15 13.28 4.40
CA GLY A 132 14.85 14.46 4.96
C GLY A 132 15.47 15.40 3.93
N GLN A 133 15.54 14.99 2.67
CA GLN A 133 16.42 15.63 1.68
C GLN A 133 15.88 16.99 1.20
N ALA A 134 14.55 17.16 1.11
CA ALA A 134 13.94 18.40 0.65
C ALA A 134 14.26 19.59 1.58
N ALA A 135 13.98 19.45 2.87
CA ALA A 135 14.16 20.53 3.84
C ALA A 135 15.63 20.97 3.95
N LEU A 136 16.56 20.00 3.97
CA LEU A 136 17.99 20.32 3.97
C LEU A 136 18.40 21.00 2.66
N GLY A 137 17.89 20.51 1.52
CA GLY A 137 18.12 21.10 0.20
C GLY A 137 17.71 22.57 0.13
N GLU A 138 16.51 22.91 0.62
CA GLU A 138 16.02 24.30 0.67
C GLU A 138 16.97 25.21 1.45
N VAL A 139 17.47 24.77 2.60
CA VAL A 139 18.42 25.56 3.40
C VAL A 139 19.76 25.72 2.68
N LEU A 140 20.34 24.62 2.21
CA LEU A 140 21.68 24.63 1.61
C LEU A 140 21.73 25.43 0.29
N THR A 141 20.63 25.53 -0.47
CA THR A 141 20.60 26.38 -1.67
C THR A 141 20.84 27.87 -1.38
N ASN A 142 20.66 28.30 -0.14
CA ASN A 142 20.87 29.69 0.27
C ASN A 142 22.23 29.93 0.94
N ILE A 143 23.04 28.88 1.14
CA ILE A 143 24.32 28.97 1.86
C ILE A 143 25.49 28.97 0.85
N PRO A 144 26.37 29.99 0.88
CA PRO A 144 27.54 30.06 0.01
C PRO A 144 28.42 28.80 0.05
N GLY A 145 28.83 28.31 -1.11
CA GLY A 145 29.77 27.18 -1.25
C GLY A 145 29.12 25.80 -1.23
N VAL A 146 27.83 25.69 -0.91
CA VAL A 146 27.09 24.41 -0.84
C VAL A 146 25.76 24.44 -1.62
N GLU A 147 25.51 25.48 -2.42
CA GLU A 147 24.26 25.69 -3.14
C GLU A 147 23.97 24.58 -4.14
N ALA A 148 25.02 24.09 -4.82
CA ALA A 148 24.92 22.99 -5.77
C ALA A 148 24.46 21.69 -5.09
N LEU A 149 24.96 21.41 -3.87
CA LEU A 149 24.52 20.27 -3.07
C LEU A 149 23.07 20.42 -2.65
N GLY A 150 22.66 21.64 -2.27
CA GLY A 150 21.26 21.96 -2.00
C GLY A 150 20.35 21.69 -3.22
N SER A 151 20.77 22.09 -4.41
CA SER A 151 20.01 21.84 -5.65
C SER A 151 19.91 20.35 -5.97
N ASP A 152 20.99 19.60 -5.79
CA ASP A 152 21.00 18.15 -6.02
C ASP A 152 20.07 17.43 -5.03
N LEU A 153 20.04 17.83 -3.75
CA LEU A 153 19.10 17.33 -2.74
C LEU A 153 17.63 17.57 -3.14
N LEU A 154 17.31 18.76 -3.65
CA LEU A 154 15.96 19.08 -4.10
C LEU A 154 15.54 18.24 -5.31
N LYS A 155 16.45 18.01 -6.26
CA LYS A 155 16.18 17.12 -7.41
C LYS A 155 15.94 15.69 -6.95
N LEU A 156 16.74 15.19 -6.01
CA LEU A 156 16.59 13.86 -5.43
C LEU A 156 15.24 13.74 -4.71
N ALA A 157 14.87 14.71 -3.88
CA ALA A 157 13.58 14.74 -3.20
C ALA A 157 12.38 14.78 -4.17
N ALA A 158 12.48 15.57 -5.24
CA ALA A 158 11.44 15.63 -6.28
C ALA A 158 11.26 14.29 -7.01
N ARG A 159 12.35 13.52 -7.20
CA ARG A 159 12.29 12.16 -7.75
C ARG A 159 11.74 11.16 -6.73
N ALA A 160 12.18 11.24 -5.47
CA ALA A 160 11.67 10.40 -4.39
C ALA A 160 10.14 10.53 -4.23
N LYS A 161 9.59 11.74 -4.38
CA LYS A 161 8.13 11.97 -4.35
C LYS A 161 7.37 11.19 -5.43
N LYS A 162 7.99 10.90 -6.58
CA LYS A 162 7.37 10.11 -7.66
C LYS A 162 7.28 8.61 -7.33
N LEU A 163 7.93 8.14 -6.26
CA LEU A 163 7.78 6.77 -5.76
C LEU A 163 6.43 6.54 -5.09
N GLU A 164 5.73 7.61 -4.71
CA GLU A 164 4.42 7.56 -4.07
C GLU A 164 3.26 7.42 -5.08
N ASP A 165 3.54 7.47 -6.38
CA ASP A 165 2.53 7.32 -7.44
C ASP A 165 2.14 5.84 -7.62
N PRO A 166 0.92 5.45 -7.20
CA PRO A 166 0.48 4.05 -7.27
C PRO A 166 0.15 3.61 -8.70
N SER A 167 0.03 4.55 -9.66
CA SER A 167 -0.22 4.19 -11.06
C SER A 167 0.99 3.56 -11.75
N ARG A 168 2.17 3.66 -11.13
CA ARG A 168 3.41 3.11 -11.65
C ARG A 168 3.60 1.65 -11.23
N PRO A 169 4.17 0.80 -12.11
CA PRO A 169 4.47 -0.58 -11.76
C PRO A 169 5.33 -0.69 -10.49
N PRO A 170 4.96 -1.55 -9.53
CA PRO A 170 5.73 -1.76 -8.29
C PRO A 170 7.21 -2.03 -8.49
N ALA A 171 7.58 -2.89 -9.45
CA ALA A 171 8.97 -3.22 -9.75
C ALA A 171 9.80 -2.00 -10.18
N ASP A 172 9.20 -1.08 -10.96
CA ASP A 172 9.87 0.14 -11.38
C ASP A 172 10.07 1.11 -10.22
N ARG A 173 9.09 1.20 -9.31
CA ARG A 173 9.18 2.01 -8.09
C ARG A 173 10.27 1.49 -7.16
N VAL A 174 10.36 0.18 -6.97
CA VAL A 174 11.43 -0.46 -6.18
C VAL A 174 12.81 -0.17 -6.78
N LYS A 175 12.97 -0.42 -8.08
CA LYS A 175 14.23 -0.17 -8.79
C LYS A 175 14.66 1.30 -8.72
N GLU A 176 13.72 2.24 -8.86
CA GLU A 176 14.02 3.66 -8.74
C GLU A 176 14.39 4.03 -7.29
N ARG A 177 13.69 3.49 -6.28
CA ARG A 177 14.04 3.72 -4.87
C ARG A 177 15.48 3.30 -4.59
N ASP A 178 15.87 2.09 -4.99
CA ASP A 178 17.22 1.57 -4.72
C ASP A 178 18.30 2.44 -5.37
N SER A 179 18.05 2.90 -6.60
CA SER A 179 18.91 3.87 -7.28
C SER A 179 19.01 5.21 -6.51
N LEU A 180 17.89 5.73 -6.04
CA LEU A 180 17.84 6.98 -5.25
C LEU A 180 18.52 6.85 -3.89
N VAL A 181 18.46 5.69 -3.24
CA VAL A 181 19.16 5.42 -1.97
C VAL A 181 20.68 5.46 -2.17
N VAL A 182 21.19 4.86 -3.26
CA VAL A 182 22.62 4.94 -3.61
C VAL A 182 23.03 6.39 -3.89
N GLU A 183 22.21 7.12 -4.66
CA GLU A 183 22.45 8.54 -4.95
C GLU A 183 22.45 9.39 -3.67
N ALA A 184 21.51 9.14 -2.74
CA ALA A 184 21.42 9.82 -1.46
C ALA A 184 22.66 9.54 -0.59
N SER A 185 23.16 8.30 -0.57
CA SER A 185 24.40 7.95 0.14
C SER A 185 25.59 8.72 -0.42
N ALA A 186 25.75 8.74 -1.75
CA ALA A 186 26.84 9.48 -2.40
C ALA A 186 26.73 11.00 -2.14
N LEU A 187 25.51 11.53 -2.08
CA LEU A 187 25.30 12.94 -1.73
C LEU A 187 25.64 13.22 -0.27
N ASN A 188 25.31 12.30 0.63
CA ASN A 188 25.66 12.40 2.04
C ASN A 188 27.18 12.40 2.24
N ASP A 189 27.92 11.58 1.49
CA ASP A 189 29.40 11.60 1.53
C ASP A 189 29.97 12.95 1.07
N ARG A 190 29.36 13.56 0.03
CA ARG A 190 29.73 14.90 -0.43
C ARG A 190 29.39 15.98 0.61
N LEU A 191 28.26 15.87 1.30
CA LEU A 191 27.87 16.76 2.39
C LEU A 191 28.87 16.67 3.56
N LEU A 192 29.26 15.47 3.95
CA LEU A 192 30.29 15.25 4.96
C LEU A 192 31.63 15.86 4.56
N ALA A 193 32.02 15.76 3.28
CA ALA A 193 33.27 16.33 2.79
C ALA A 193 33.31 17.87 2.86
N VAL A 194 32.16 18.54 2.82
CA VAL A 194 32.04 20.00 3.04
C VAL A 194 31.69 20.36 4.49
N GLY A 195 31.80 19.40 5.41
CA GLY A 195 31.60 19.60 6.84
C GLY A 195 30.14 19.60 7.29
N VAL A 196 29.16 19.27 6.43
CA VAL A 196 27.75 19.13 6.84
C VAL A 196 27.56 17.76 7.51
N ALA A 197 28.03 17.66 8.76
CA ALA A 197 27.84 16.49 9.61
C ALA A 197 26.37 16.33 10.06
N PRO A 198 25.93 15.14 10.52
CA PRO A 198 24.55 14.92 10.95
C PRO A 198 24.00 15.94 11.96
N PRO A 199 24.77 16.41 12.98
CA PRO A 199 24.31 17.46 13.88
C PRO A 199 24.07 18.81 13.19
N ILE A 200 24.92 19.19 12.23
CA ILE A 200 24.78 20.42 11.45
C ILE A 200 23.55 20.31 10.54
N ALA A 201 23.40 19.20 9.82
CA ALA A 201 22.22 18.96 8.98
C ALA A 201 20.92 19.03 9.80
N ALA A 202 20.88 18.38 10.96
CA ALA A 202 19.72 18.40 11.85
C ALA A 202 19.42 19.81 12.38
N PHE A 203 20.45 20.58 12.75
CA PHE A 203 20.29 21.97 13.18
C PHE A 203 19.75 22.85 12.05
N LEU A 204 20.32 22.77 10.85
CA LEU A 204 19.90 23.54 9.68
C LEU A 204 18.42 23.29 9.34
N VAL A 205 18.01 22.02 9.32
CA VAL A 205 16.62 21.63 9.09
C VAL A 205 15.72 22.14 10.24
N ALA A 206 16.16 22.03 11.49
CA ALA A 206 15.38 22.49 12.63
C ALA A 206 15.15 24.01 12.64
N VAL A 207 16.19 24.79 12.31
CA VAL A 207 16.11 26.27 12.23
C VAL A 207 15.17 26.72 11.12
N ALA A 208 15.17 26.03 9.97
CA ALA A 208 14.26 26.35 8.88
C ALA A 208 12.79 26.08 9.24
N ALA A 209 12.54 25.03 10.03
CA ALA A 209 11.19 24.66 10.43
C ALA A 209 10.64 25.54 11.57
N ARG A 210 11.47 25.97 12.52
CA ARG A 210 11.05 26.70 13.72
C ARG A 210 12.20 27.44 14.39
N PRO A 211 11.91 28.44 15.26
CA PRO A 211 12.92 28.99 16.15
C PRO A 211 13.56 27.91 17.02
N VAL A 212 14.89 27.84 17.01
CA VAL A 212 15.69 26.89 17.80
C VAL A 212 16.35 27.65 18.96
N ARG A 213 16.63 26.97 20.08
CA ARG A 213 17.27 27.61 21.23
C ARG A 213 18.76 27.80 20.96
N LEU A 214 19.32 28.89 21.48
CA LEU A 214 20.78 29.12 21.47
C LEU A 214 21.58 27.99 22.14
N SER A 215 20.97 27.24 23.05
CA SER A 215 21.58 26.05 23.68
C SER A 215 21.89 24.92 22.69
N ASP A 216 21.19 24.89 21.55
CA ASP A 216 21.32 23.83 20.54
C ASP A 216 22.40 24.19 19.51
N LEU A 217 22.96 25.40 19.58
CA LEU A 217 24.08 25.87 18.76
C LEU A 217 25.41 25.47 19.42
N THR A 218 26.02 24.39 18.92
CA THR A 218 27.35 23.95 19.36
C THR A 218 28.47 24.74 18.70
N ASP A 219 29.68 24.67 19.26
CA ASP A 219 30.89 25.29 18.68
C ASP A 219 31.17 24.79 17.26
N GLU A 220 30.90 23.51 17.00
CA GLU A 220 31.03 22.89 15.67
C GLU A 220 30.07 23.53 14.66
N ILE A 221 28.80 23.68 15.02
CA ILE A 221 27.79 24.30 14.16
C ILE A 221 28.14 25.78 13.90
N LEU A 222 28.52 26.50 14.95
CA LEU A 222 28.91 27.90 14.82
C LEU A 222 30.18 28.09 13.98
N GLY A 223 31.15 27.18 14.10
CA GLY A 223 32.34 27.13 13.26
C GLY A 223 31.99 26.94 11.80
N TRP A 224 31.17 25.93 11.50
CA TRP A 224 30.74 25.64 10.13
C TRP A 224 29.98 26.82 9.48
N ILE A 225 29.07 27.47 10.22
CA ILE A 225 28.33 28.65 9.75
C ILE A 225 29.28 29.81 9.43
N ARG A 226 30.35 29.99 10.19
CA ARG A 226 31.37 31.02 9.94
C ARG A 226 32.20 30.69 8.71
N ASP A 227 32.64 29.44 8.58
CA ASP A 227 33.48 28.99 7.46
C ASP A 227 32.78 29.11 6.10
N HIS A 228 31.43 29.12 6.10
CA HIS A 228 30.59 29.29 4.91
C HIS A 228 29.96 30.68 4.79
N ASP A 229 30.45 31.68 5.54
CA ASP A 229 29.95 33.06 5.55
C ASP A 229 28.41 33.17 5.74
N ALA A 230 27.82 32.20 6.43
CA ALA A 230 26.37 32.02 6.51
C ALA A 230 25.73 32.76 7.69
N LEU A 231 26.52 33.40 8.56
CA LEU A 231 26.03 34.06 9.79
C LEU A 231 24.88 35.04 9.53
N ALA A 232 24.94 35.80 8.43
CA ALA A 232 23.92 36.80 8.08
C ALA A 232 22.55 36.20 7.76
N LEU A 233 22.47 34.89 7.50
CA LEU A 233 21.24 34.16 7.21
C LEU A 233 20.47 33.80 8.49
N PHE A 234 21.11 33.88 9.66
CA PHE A 234 20.52 33.52 10.94
C PHE A 234 20.13 34.77 11.73
N THR A 235 18.96 34.73 12.37
CA THR A 235 18.47 35.81 13.24
C THR A 235 18.31 35.29 14.67
N VAL A 236 18.65 36.14 15.65
CA VAL A 236 18.52 35.84 17.08
C VAL A 236 17.45 36.74 17.68
N SER A 237 16.44 36.12 18.29
CA SER A 237 15.32 36.82 18.92
C SER A 237 15.20 36.40 20.38
N ALA A 238 15.31 37.36 21.30
CA ALA A 238 15.09 37.09 22.71
C ALA A 238 13.59 37.12 23.03
N HIS A 239 13.01 35.97 23.43
CA HIS A 239 11.69 35.97 24.06
C HIS A 239 11.88 36.30 25.54
N GLY A 240 11.62 37.56 25.90
CA GLY A 240 11.54 37.98 27.30
C GLY A 240 10.35 37.30 27.97
N ALA A 241 10.57 36.69 29.13
CA ALA A 241 9.50 36.30 30.03
C ALA A 241 8.77 37.57 30.49
N THR A 242 7.54 37.76 30.00
CA THR A 242 6.53 38.63 30.63
C THR A 242 5.51 37.76 31.34
#